data_AF-A0A8T3WRV6-F1
#
_entry.id   AF-A0A8T3WRV6-F1
#
_cell.length_a   1.000
_cell.length_b   1.000
_cell.length_c   1.000
_cell.angle_alpha   90.00
_cell.angle_beta   90.00
_cell.angle_gamma   90.00
#
_symmetry.space_group_name_H-M   'P 1'
#
loop_
_entity.id
_entity.type
_entity.pdbx_description
1 polymer ?
#
loop_
_entity_poly.entity_id
_entity_poly.type
_entity_poly.pdbx_seq_one_letter_code
_entity_poly.pdbx_strand_id
1 'polypeptide(L)' 'MTNIFEVFDKTGRKIRLTKERWSYILQDHYDMINYLYELQKNLINPIKITSHKKGNLRNYYTYLKYRRHPAKFLKLIC' A
#
# COMPACT_ATOMS: atom_id res chain seq x y z
N MET A 1 -12.43 11.98 12.10
CA MET A 1 -11.64 11.16 11.16
C MET A 1 -11.36 9.80 11.77
N THR A 2 -11.91 8.72 11.21
CA THR A 2 -11.61 7.36 11.66
C THR A 2 -10.41 6.82 10.88
N ASN A 3 -9.37 6.41 11.61
CA ASN A 3 -8.22 5.72 11.01
C ASN A 3 -8.57 4.26 10.73
N ILE A 4 -8.18 3.75 9.57
CA ILE A 4 -8.27 2.33 9.27
C ILE A 4 -7.05 1.62 9.86
N PHE A 5 -5.86 2.13 9.57
CA PHE A 5 -4.63 1.66 10.22
C PHE A 5 -3.59 2.78 10.30
N GLU A 6 -2.66 2.58 11.21
CA GLU A 6 -1.48 3.41 11.39
C GLU A 6 -0.30 2.47 11.63
N VAL A 7 0.71 2.54 10.77
CA VAL A 7 1.89 1.67 10.84
C VAL A 7 3.16 2.47 10.61
N PHE A 8 4.26 2.03 11.21
CA PHE A 8 5.58 2.43 10.77
C PHE A 8 5.98 1.52 9.62
N ASP A 9 6.37 2.11 8.50
CA ASP A 9 6.94 1.34 7.41
C ASP A 9 8.34 0.84 7.76
N LYS A 10 8.91 -0.02 6.90
CA LYS A 10 10.28 -0.52 7.05
C LYS A 10 11.37 0.56 7.13
N THR A 11 11.05 1.79 6.75
CA THR A 11 11.98 2.93 6.76
C THR A 11 11.82 3.83 7.99
N GLY A 12 10.93 3.46 8.91
CA GLY A 12 10.62 4.24 10.12
C GLY A 12 9.64 5.39 9.90
N ARG A 13 9.07 5.53 8.70
CA ARG A 13 8.07 6.56 8.39
C ARG A 13 6.70 6.10 8.88
N LYS A 14 6.03 6.99 9.61
CA LYS A 14 4.65 6.79 10.06
C LYS A 14 3.68 6.96 8.88
N ILE A 15 2.98 5.90 8.52
CA ILE A 15 1.96 5.89 7.47
C ILE A 15 0.59 5.70 8.12
N ARG A 16 -0.34 6.58 7.75
CA ARG A 16 -1.72 6.58 8.23
C ARG A 16 -2.69 6.51 7.06
N LEU A 17 -3.57 5.51 7.08
CA LEU A 17 -4.68 5.41 6.15
C LEU A 17 -5.98 5.73 6.88
N THR A 18 -6.69 6.76 6.41
CA THR A 18 -8.00 7.17 6.95
C THR A 18 -9.14 6.53 6.15
N LYS A 19 -10.32 6.40 6.75
CA LYS A 19 -11.51 5.90 6.05
C LYS A 19 -11.84 6.72 4.79
N GLU A 20 -11.78 8.05 4.88
CA GLU A 20 -12.02 8.95 3.74
C GLU A 20 -11.07 8.69 2.57
N ARG A 21 -9.75 8.59 2.85
CA ARG A 21 -8.75 8.30 1.81
C ARG A 21 -8.94 6.91 1.22
N TRP A 22 -9.29 5.93 2.03
CA TRP A 22 -9.55 4.59 1.54
C TRP A 22 -10.79 4.54 0.65
N SER A 23 -11.88 5.18 1.06
CA SER A 23 -13.09 5.31 0.23
C SER A 23 -12.78 5.98 -1.11
N TYR A 24 -11.94 7.03 -1.11
CA TYR A 24 -11.48 7.68 -2.35
C TYR A 24 -10.68 6.73 -3.24
N ILE A 25 -9.73 5.97 -2.67
CA ILE A 25 -8.94 4.97 -3.41
C ILE A 25 -9.86 3.89 -4.03
N LEU A 26 -10.88 3.44 -3.30
CA LEU A 26 -11.81 2.41 -3.77
C LEU A 26 -12.76 2.87 -4.89
N GLN A 27 -12.89 4.18 -5.15
CA GLN A 27 -13.67 4.67 -6.30
C GLN A 27 -13.04 4.22 -7.62
N ASP A 28 -11.71 4.30 -7.71
CA ASP A 28 -10.95 3.90 -8.91
C ASP A 28 -10.39 2.47 -8.83
N HIS A 29 -10.29 1.92 -7.61
CA HIS A 29 -9.65 0.63 -7.33
C HIS A 29 -10.53 -0.26 -6.43
N TYR A 30 -11.79 -0.45 -6.81
CA TYR A 30 -12.76 -1.21 -6.01
C TYR A 30 -12.30 -2.63 -5.68
N ASP A 31 -11.54 -3.26 -6.57
CA ASP A 31 -10.94 -4.59 -6.39
C ASP A 31 -9.99 -4.68 -5.20
N MET A 32 -9.51 -3.54 -4.69
CA MET A 32 -8.59 -3.47 -3.55
C MET A 32 -9.27 -3.62 -2.19
N ILE A 33 -10.60 -3.65 -2.13
CA ILE A 33 -11.37 -3.65 -0.87
C ILE A 33 -10.95 -4.78 0.10
N ASN A 34 -10.64 -5.95 -0.44
CA ASN A 34 -10.28 -7.14 0.34
C ASN A 34 -8.78 -7.27 0.64
N TYR A 35 -7.95 -6.34 0.14
CA TYR A 35 -6.48 -6.45 0.22
C TYR A 35 -5.86 -5.56 1.31
N LEU A 36 -6.67 -4.94 2.16
CA LEU A 36 -6.23 -3.97 3.17
C LEU A 36 -5.10 -4.53 4.05
N TYR A 37 -5.22 -5.79 4.47
CA TYR A 37 -4.24 -6.47 5.30
C TYR A 37 -2.91 -6.69 4.57
N GLU A 38 -2.95 -7.05 3.30
CA GLU A 38 -1.79 -7.19 2.42
C GLU A 38 -1.08 -5.86 2.20
N LEU A 39 -1.84 -4.75 2.07
CA LEU A 39 -1.26 -3.41 1.97
C LEU A 39 -0.48 -3.08 3.24
N GLN A 40 -1.06 -3.33 4.41
CA GLN A 40 -0.41 -3.11 5.70
C GLN A 40 0.86 -3.95 5.83
N LYS A 41 0.80 -5.25 5.47
CA LYS A 41 1.98 -6.13 5.45
C LYS A 41 3.06 -5.66 4.49
N ASN A 42 2.70 -5.15 3.32
CA ASN A 42 3.65 -4.64 2.33
C ASN A 42 4.41 -3.41 2.86
N LEU A 43 3.79 -2.57 3.69
CA LEU A 43 4.46 -1.44 4.33
C LEU A 43 5.48 -1.89 5.40
N ILE A 44 5.13 -2.91 6.18
CA ILE A 44 5.96 -3.44 7.27
C ILE A 44 7.13 -4.26 6.72
N ASN A 45 6.89 -5.12 5.74
CA ASN A 45 7.90 -5.99 5.17
C ASN A 45 7.83 -6.05 3.64
N PRO A 46 8.19 -4.96 2.94
CA PRO A 46 8.31 -4.96 1.49
C PRO A 46 9.52 -5.79 1.07
N ILE A 47 9.41 -6.39 -0.12
CA ILE A 47 10.51 -7.10 -0.79
C ILE A 47 11.51 -6.09 -1.34
N LYS A 48 11.00 -4.99 -1.91
CA LYS A 48 11.80 -3.92 -2.47
C LYS A 48 11.15 -2.58 -2.21
N ILE A 49 11.98 -1.59 -1.88
CA ILE A 49 11.59 -0.18 -1.77
C ILE A 49 12.40 0.59 -2.80
N THR A 50 11.75 1.43 -3.59
CA THR A 50 12.45 2.35 -4.51
C THR A 50 11.94 3.77 -4.36
N SER A 51 12.77 4.76 -4.66
CA SER A 51 12.29 6.13 -4.80
C SER A 51 11.29 6.23 -5.95
N HIS A 52 10.23 7.01 -5.77
CA HIS A 52 9.31 7.34 -6.83
C HIS A 52 9.84 8.53 -7.63
N LYS A 53 9.44 8.65 -8.91
CA LYS A 53 9.84 9.78 -9.78
C LYS A 53 9.46 11.15 -9.20
N LYS A 54 8.39 11.20 -8.40
CA LYS A 54 7.93 12.40 -7.68
C LYS A 54 8.59 12.56 -6.30
N GLY A 55 9.92 12.43 -6.20
CA GLY A 55 10.82 12.82 -5.09
C GLY A 55 10.46 12.39 -3.66
N ASN A 56 9.33 12.88 -3.14
CA ASN A 56 8.86 12.69 -1.77
C ASN A 56 8.07 11.39 -1.56
N LEU A 57 7.90 10.58 -2.62
CA LEU A 57 7.16 9.33 -2.56
C LEU A 57 8.10 8.12 -2.71
N ARG A 58 7.70 6.99 -2.13
CA ARG A 58 8.38 5.70 -2.20
C ARG A 58 7.45 4.66 -2.77
N ASN A 59 8.01 3.75 -3.55
CA ASN A 59 7.33 2.58 -4.08
C ASN A 59 7.68 1.36 -3.23
N TYR A 60 6.67 0.65 -2.75
CA TYR A 60 6.80 -0.57 -1.96
C TYR A 60 6.30 -1.74 -2.80
N TYR A 61 7.17 -2.73 -3.01
CA TYR A 61 6.87 -3.88 -3.84
C TYR A 61 6.79 -5.15 -2.99
N THR A 62 5.74 -5.94 -3.22
CA THR A 62 5.62 -7.31 -2.71
C THR A 62 5.03 -8.24 -3.77
N TYR A 63 5.13 -9.56 -3.56
CA TYR A 63 4.52 -10.54 -4.45
C TYR A 63 3.01 -10.63 -4.19
N LEU A 64 2.23 -10.68 -5.26
CA LEU A 64 0.84 -11.07 -5.21
C LEU A 64 0.75 -12.61 -5.16
N LYS A 65 1.07 -13.22 -4.01
CA LYS A 65 1.07 -14.68 -3.87
C LYS A 65 -0.29 -15.33 -4.17
N TYR A 66 -1.39 -14.64 -3.88
CA TYR A 66 -2.74 -15.20 -3.96
C TYR A 66 -3.66 -14.52 -4.99
N ARG A 67 -3.13 -13.60 -5.80
CA ARG A 67 -3.91 -12.90 -6.83
C ARG A 67 -3.35 -13.23 -8.21
N ARG A 68 -4.16 -13.86 -9.06
CA ARG A 68 -3.86 -13.99 -10.49
C ARG A 68 -4.04 -12.63 -11.16
N HIS A 69 -2.96 -11.85 -11.21
CA HIS A 69 -2.91 -10.57 -11.89
C HIS A 69 -1.73 -10.57 -12.87
N PRO A 70 -1.84 -9.99 -14.08
CA PRO A 70 -0.74 -9.97 -15.05
C PRO A 70 0.51 -9.29 -14.48
N ALA A 71 0.33 -8.29 -13.63
CA ALA A 71 1.41 -7.78 -12.80
C ALA A 71 1.65 -8.76 -11.64
N LYS A 72 2.80 -9.45 -11.65
CA LYS A 72 3.24 -10.40 -10.60
C LYS A 72 3.49 -9.74 -9.22
N PHE A 73 3.46 -8.41 -9.17
CA PHE A 73 3.85 -7.62 -8.01
C PHE A 73 2.76 -6.60 -7.64
N LEU A 74 2.56 -6.40 -6.34
CA LEU A 74 1.77 -5.30 -5.80
C LEU A 74 2.69 -4.10 -5.57
N LYS A 75 2.35 -2.96 -6.17
CA LYS A 75 3.05 -1.68 -5.99
C LYS A 75 2.20 -0.76 -5.12
N LEU A 76 2.72 -0.43 -3.94
CA LEU A 76 2.19 0.65 -3.12
C LEU A 76 2.98 1.93 -3.35
N ILE A 77 2.33 3.09 -3.37
CA ILE A 77 3.00 4.40 -3.47
C ILE A 77 2.63 5.19 -2.22
N CYS A 78 3.63 5.60 -1.42
CA CYS A 78 3.43 6.33 -0.16
C CYS A 78 4.45 7.45 0.06
#